data_AF-A0A6J8EX12-F1
#
_entry.id   AF-A0A6J8EX12-F1
#
_cell.length_a   1.000
_cell.length_b   1.000
_cell.length_c   1.000
_cell.angle_alpha   90.00
_cell.angle_beta   90.00
_cell.angle_gamma   90.00
#
_symmetry.space_group_name_H-M   'P 1'
#
loop_
_entity.id
_entity.type
_entity.pdbx_description
1 polymer ?
#
loop_
_entity_poly.entity_id
_entity_poly.type
_entity_poly.pdbx_seq_one_letter_code
_entity_poly.pdbx_strand_id
1 'polypeptide(L)'
;MTEPKEPRPLKRTFPPDLQKQVEDIQKKVPRTTGSPGDLDEEKKRWLIVGICLHSIISPLLRKYVDPIVSNLYNSLVSSHSIDTQSCNGYLKKYPATNKYFLSYESINNNRSVPKTKKYNKWMNDYQKYDFKVTSHVNLSKLFLQPHMALYSAIDESCDSSALLGMVINISSFPPAVQTDAEKIKSDIRNDWAHCVFKDWNAAKYIDSFNSMGQLVKNLGMSSIEEHRILGELNTWATNGQNLLSGLRLGIDIVEEIRQQTHVLSEYALTLNTETESERINLQTELNKLDTDFQKLKERMSDAESVCKIYQNEKVFINITSIALRKTSVKPYILFFTA
;
A
#
# COMPACT_ATOMS: atom_id res chain seq x y z
N MET A 1 -52.67 -38.75 -32.14
CA MET A 1 -52.04 -37.59 -31.49
C MET A 1 -50.74 -38.06 -30.87
N THR A 2 -49.61 -37.71 -31.46
CA THR A 2 -48.27 -38.08 -30.98
C THR A 2 -47.55 -36.79 -30.56
N GLU A 3 -47.13 -36.74 -29.29
CA GLU A 3 -46.40 -35.62 -28.70
C GLU A 3 -45.09 -35.30 -29.45
N PRO A 4 -44.69 -34.02 -29.56
CA PRO A 4 -43.38 -33.67 -30.09
C PRO A 4 -42.30 -33.96 -29.04
N LYS A 5 -41.31 -34.79 -29.40
CA LYS A 5 -40.09 -35.00 -28.61
C LYS A 5 -39.27 -33.72 -28.53
N GLU A 6 -38.95 -33.28 -27.32
CA GLU A 6 -37.99 -32.21 -27.07
C GLU A 6 -36.59 -32.55 -27.65
N PRO A 7 -35.88 -31.57 -28.23
CA PRO A 7 -34.52 -31.78 -28.71
C PRO A 7 -33.54 -31.88 -27.54
N ARG A 8 -32.86 -33.03 -27.45
CA ARG A 8 -31.75 -33.26 -26.51
C ARG A 8 -30.66 -32.18 -26.66
N PRO A 9 -30.09 -31.65 -25.56
CA PRO A 9 -28.97 -30.73 -25.64
C PRO A 9 -27.75 -31.47 -26.19
N LEU A 10 -27.24 -31.03 -27.34
CA LEU A 10 -25.97 -31.46 -27.88
C LEU A 10 -24.87 -31.06 -26.89
N LYS A 11 -24.34 -32.03 -26.13
CA LYS A 11 -23.07 -31.89 -25.41
C LYS A 11 -21.99 -31.53 -26.43
N ARG A 12 -21.65 -30.24 -26.52
CA ARG A 12 -20.49 -29.77 -27.28
C ARG A 12 -19.23 -30.18 -26.52
N THR A 13 -18.73 -31.37 -26.80
CA THR A 13 -17.35 -31.72 -26.46
C THR A 13 -16.44 -31.00 -27.45
N PHE A 14 -15.52 -30.20 -26.93
CA PHE A 14 -14.49 -29.55 -27.74
C PHE A 14 -13.70 -30.62 -28.52
N PRO A 15 -13.49 -30.45 -29.83
CA PRO A 15 -12.64 -31.36 -30.60
C PRO A 15 -11.24 -31.41 -29.95
N PRO A 16 -10.70 -32.61 -29.66
CA PRO A 16 -9.39 -32.77 -28.99
C PRO A 16 -8.27 -32.00 -29.70
N ASP A 17 -8.38 -31.89 -31.02
CA ASP A 17 -7.40 -31.24 -31.90
C ASP A 17 -7.39 -29.72 -31.71
N LEU A 18 -8.55 -29.11 -31.42
CA LEU A 18 -8.66 -27.69 -31.11
C LEU A 18 -8.20 -27.38 -29.69
N GLN A 19 -8.41 -28.29 -28.76
CA GLN A 19 -7.92 -28.14 -27.38
C GLN A 19 -6.39 -28.21 -27.36
N LYS A 20 -5.81 -29.15 -28.12
CA LYS A 20 -4.38 -29.25 -28.35
C LYS A 20 -3.81 -28.03 -29.07
N GLN A 21 -4.50 -27.47 -30.07
CA GLN A 21 -4.06 -26.24 -30.74
C GLN A 21 -4.11 -25.01 -29.83
N VAL A 22 -5.10 -24.89 -28.94
CA VAL A 22 -5.15 -23.81 -27.94
C VAL A 22 -4.00 -23.95 -26.93
N GLU A 23 -3.71 -25.16 -26.47
CA GLU A 23 -2.57 -25.45 -25.59
C GLU A 23 -1.22 -25.19 -26.28
N ASP A 24 -1.10 -25.55 -27.55
CA ASP A 24 0.10 -25.32 -28.35
C ASP A 24 0.28 -23.83 -28.67
N ILE A 25 -0.79 -23.06 -28.86
CA ILE A 25 -0.73 -21.59 -29.02
C ILE A 25 -0.34 -20.93 -27.69
N GLN A 26 -0.88 -21.40 -26.56
CA GLN A 26 -0.45 -20.95 -25.23
C GLN A 26 1.02 -21.31 -24.91
N LYS A 27 1.55 -22.38 -25.50
CA LYS A 27 2.98 -22.76 -25.41
C LYS A 27 3.88 -22.05 -26.44
N LYS A 28 3.35 -21.64 -27.59
CA LYS A 28 4.08 -21.00 -28.71
C LYS A 28 4.15 -19.49 -28.64
N VAL A 29 3.37 -18.82 -27.79
CA VAL A 29 3.74 -17.48 -27.33
C VAL A 29 5.07 -17.65 -26.59
N PRO A 30 6.19 -17.11 -27.10
CA PRO A 30 7.47 -17.36 -26.47
C PRO A 30 7.43 -16.88 -25.02
N ARG A 31 7.74 -17.78 -24.09
CA ARG A 31 8.04 -17.46 -22.68
C ARG A 31 9.40 -16.75 -22.59
N THR A 32 9.53 -15.64 -23.30
CA THR A 32 10.66 -14.73 -23.21
C THR A 32 10.20 -13.51 -22.41
N THR A 33 10.57 -13.49 -21.12
CA THR A 33 10.67 -12.31 -20.24
C THR A 33 9.45 -11.38 -20.24
N GLY A 34 8.26 -11.93 -19.99
CA GLY A 34 7.03 -11.14 -20.02
C GLY A 34 5.89 -11.63 -19.14
N SER A 35 6.15 -12.23 -17.99
CA SER A 35 5.08 -12.61 -17.04
C SER A 35 4.94 -11.52 -15.98
N PRO A 36 3.79 -11.36 -15.29
CA PRO A 36 3.77 -10.71 -13.97
C PRO A 36 4.89 -11.22 -13.04
N GLY A 37 5.46 -12.41 -13.29
CA GLY A 37 6.67 -12.96 -12.68
C GLY A 37 8.03 -12.32 -13.03
N ASP A 38 8.12 -11.25 -13.83
CA ASP A 38 9.39 -10.54 -14.08
C ASP A 38 9.71 -9.49 -13.00
N LEU A 39 8.72 -9.12 -12.19
CA LEU A 39 8.96 -8.38 -10.96
C LEU A 39 9.39 -9.37 -9.88
N ASP A 40 10.55 -9.10 -9.30
CA ASP A 40 11.07 -9.83 -8.14
C ASP A 40 9.99 -9.94 -7.06
N GLU A 41 9.74 -11.16 -6.60
CA GLU A 41 8.68 -11.43 -5.61
C GLU A 41 8.90 -10.65 -4.32
N GLU A 42 10.16 -10.44 -3.95
CA GLU A 42 10.57 -9.62 -2.82
C GLU A 42 10.10 -8.17 -2.99
N LYS A 43 10.33 -7.58 -4.17
CA LYS A 43 9.86 -6.23 -4.50
C LYS A 43 8.35 -6.11 -4.52
N LYS A 44 7.63 -7.13 -5.02
CA LYS A 44 6.16 -7.13 -5.00
C LYS A 44 5.62 -7.13 -3.56
N ARG A 45 6.19 -7.96 -2.68
CA ARG A 45 5.80 -8.02 -1.27
C ARG A 45 6.07 -6.69 -0.58
N TRP A 46 7.27 -6.14 -0.79
CA TRP A 46 7.64 -4.80 -0.32
C TRP A 46 6.66 -3.72 -0.76
N LEU A 47 6.30 -3.69 -2.05
CA LEU A 47 5.36 -2.72 -2.60
C LEU A 47 3.98 -2.83 -1.96
N ILE A 48 3.40 -4.03 -1.93
CA ILE A 48 2.04 -4.24 -1.42
C ILE A 48 1.95 -3.87 0.06
N VAL A 49 2.97 -4.19 0.86
CA VAL A 49 3.02 -3.78 2.27
C VAL A 49 3.16 -2.25 2.39
N GLY A 50 3.99 -1.63 1.55
CA GLY A 50 4.12 -0.18 1.47
C GLY A 50 2.81 0.54 1.18
N ILE A 51 2.05 0.01 0.19
CA ILE A 51 0.71 0.52 -0.14
C ILE A 51 -0.18 0.44 1.09
N CYS A 52 -0.28 -0.72 1.75
CA CYS A 52 -1.14 -0.86 2.94
C CYS A 52 -0.74 0.08 4.09
N LEU A 53 0.56 0.24 4.33
CA LEU A 53 1.07 1.15 5.35
C LEU A 53 0.65 2.60 5.07
N HIS A 54 0.73 3.02 3.80
CA HIS A 54 0.40 4.38 3.38
C HIS A 54 -1.11 4.62 3.25
N SER A 55 -1.84 3.77 2.53
CA SER A 55 -3.24 4.02 2.14
C SER A 55 -4.26 3.57 3.17
N ILE A 56 -3.90 2.64 4.08
CA ILE A 56 -4.81 2.10 5.10
C ILE A 56 -4.35 2.54 6.49
N ILE A 57 -3.15 2.16 6.89
CA ILE A 57 -2.70 2.32 8.28
C ILE A 57 -2.45 3.77 8.64
N SER A 58 -1.81 4.55 7.76
CA SER A 58 -1.50 5.96 8.06
C SER A 58 -2.78 6.82 8.23
N PRO A 59 -3.78 6.78 7.32
CA PRO A 59 -5.04 7.49 7.50
C PRO A 59 -5.80 7.05 8.75
N LEU A 60 -5.78 5.75 9.05
CA LEU A 60 -6.39 5.22 10.26
C LEU A 60 -5.73 5.80 11.52
N LEU A 61 -4.40 5.77 11.58
CA LEU A 61 -3.65 6.29 12.72
C LEU A 61 -3.83 7.80 12.88
N ARG A 62 -3.91 8.59 11.81
CA ARG A 62 -4.20 10.04 11.92
C ARG A 62 -5.50 10.30 12.67
N LYS A 63 -6.58 9.62 12.25
CA LYS A 63 -7.91 9.73 12.89
C LYS A 63 -7.88 9.29 14.36
N TYR A 64 -7.08 8.29 14.69
CA TYR A 64 -6.96 7.75 16.04
C TYR A 64 -6.10 8.63 16.97
N VAL A 65 -4.96 9.11 16.47
CA VAL A 65 -3.95 9.86 17.23
C VAL A 65 -4.42 11.27 17.56
N ASP A 66 -5.00 11.99 16.60
CA ASP A 66 -5.36 13.39 16.72
C ASP A 66 -6.19 13.74 17.98
N PRO A 67 -7.32 13.06 18.27
CA PRO A 67 -8.12 13.35 19.46
C PRO A 67 -7.37 13.05 20.77
N ILE A 68 -6.52 12.02 20.79
CA ILE A 68 -5.75 11.63 21.99
C ILE A 68 -4.70 12.69 22.31
N VAL A 69 -3.95 13.14 21.29
CA VAL A 69 -2.94 14.20 21.45
C VAL A 69 -3.62 15.52 21.83
N SER A 70 -4.77 15.85 21.22
CA SER A 70 -5.56 17.04 21.56
C SER A 70 -6.01 17.04 23.02
N ASN A 71 -6.51 15.92 23.53
CA ASN A 71 -6.91 15.79 24.93
C ASN A 71 -5.71 15.91 25.88
N LEU A 72 -4.57 15.28 25.54
CA LEU A 72 -3.35 15.40 26.32
C LEU A 72 -2.86 16.85 26.38
N TYR A 73 -2.90 17.56 25.25
CA TYR A 73 -2.54 18.98 25.17
C TYR A 73 -3.37 19.83 26.13
N ASN A 74 -4.70 19.71 26.09
CA ASN A 74 -5.57 20.47 26.98
C ASN A 74 -5.33 20.16 28.47
N SER A 75 -5.04 18.89 28.78
CA SER A 75 -4.66 18.47 30.13
C SER A 75 -3.34 19.12 30.58
N LEU A 76 -2.34 19.18 29.69
CA LEU A 76 -1.03 19.78 29.99
C LEU A 76 -1.05 21.30 30.04
N VAL A 77 -1.91 21.96 29.26
CA VAL A 77 -2.21 23.39 29.43
C VAL A 77 -2.73 23.65 30.84
N SER A 78 -3.70 22.85 31.28
CA SER A 78 -4.33 23.03 32.59
C SER A 78 -3.39 22.71 33.77
N SER A 79 -2.57 21.67 33.66
CA SER A 79 -1.76 21.15 34.77
C SER A 79 -0.32 21.65 34.81
N HIS A 80 0.25 22.05 33.66
CA HIS A 80 1.66 22.42 33.53
C HIS A 80 1.87 23.76 32.80
N SER A 81 0.78 24.45 32.43
CA SER A 81 0.80 25.71 31.67
C SER A 81 1.72 25.63 30.46
N ILE A 82 1.67 24.50 29.74
CA ILE A 82 2.64 24.13 28.70
C ILE A 82 2.70 25.15 27.55
N ASP A 83 1.61 25.88 27.34
CA ASP A 83 1.43 26.95 26.37
C ASP A 83 2.13 28.27 26.74
N THR A 84 2.53 28.44 28.00
CA THR A 84 3.17 29.68 28.51
C THR A 84 4.58 29.45 29.06
N GLN A 85 5.14 28.26 28.87
CA GLN A 85 6.45 27.89 29.42
C GLN A 85 7.60 28.76 28.88
N SER A 86 8.60 28.95 29.73
CA SER A 86 9.85 29.65 29.43
C SER A 86 11.06 28.77 29.73
N CYS A 87 12.25 29.23 29.32
CA CYS A 87 13.51 28.50 29.51
C CYS A 87 13.82 28.12 30.97
N ASN A 88 13.28 28.86 31.95
CA ASN A 88 13.51 28.63 33.37
C ASN A 88 12.59 27.55 33.98
N GLY A 89 11.49 27.18 33.32
CA GLY A 89 10.42 26.38 33.92
C GLY A 89 9.64 25.51 32.94
N TYR A 90 10.30 25.01 31.88
CA TYR A 90 9.66 24.15 30.89
C TYR A 90 9.60 22.68 31.34
N LEU A 91 8.62 21.95 30.81
CA LEU A 91 8.41 20.54 31.10
C LEU A 91 9.47 19.69 30.40
N LYS A 92 10.44 19.16 31.14
CA LYS A 92 11.55 18.41 30.51
C LYS A 92 11.16 17.02 30.02
N LYS A 93 10.18 16.38 30.67
CA LYS A 93 9.79 14.98 30.47
C LYS A 93 8.29 14.81 30.73
N TYR A 94 7.64 13.92 29.98
CA TYR A 94 6.27 13.56 30.26
C TYR A 94 5.98 12.09 29.92
N PRO A 95 5.36 11.31 30.83
CA PRO A 95 5.20 11.61 32.25
C PRO A 95 6.57 11.84 32.93
N ALA A 96 6.60 12.31 34.17
CA ALA A 96 7.88 12.57 34.87
C ALA A 96 8.78 11.31 34.96
N THR A 97 8.17 10.12 34.93
CA THR A 97 8.84 8.81 34.90
C THR A 97 9.41 8.43 33.54
N ASN A 98 9.16 9.22 32.49
CA ASN A 98 9.66 8.94 31.15
C ASN A 98 11.20 8.97 31.13
N LYS A 99 11.79 8.00 30.43
CA LYS A 99 13.24 7.91 30.24
C LYS A 99 13.75 9.07 29.37
N TYR A 100 12.99 9.46 28.35
CA TYR A 100 13.39 10.41 27.32
C TYR A 100 12.94 11.84 27.63
N PHE A 101 13.72 12.80 27.15
CA PHE A 101 13.42 14.23 27.24
C PHE A 101 12.52 14.67 26.09
N LEU A 102 11.66 15.65 26.37
CA LEU A 102 10.83 16.30 25.35
C LEU A 102 11.70 17.14 24.40
N SER A 103 11.46 16.97 23.10
CA SER A 103 12.27 17.49 22.00
C SER A 103 11.85 18.91 21.60
N TYR A 104 12.11 19.91 22.46
CA TYR A 104 11.78 21.31 22.18
C TYR A 104 12.50 21.90 20.96
N GLU A 105 13.59 21.26 20.49
CA GLU A 105 14.23 21.60 19.21
C GLU A 105 13.27 21.44 18.01
N SER A 106 12.24 20.60 18.14
CA SER A 106 11.31 20.23 17.07
C SER A 106 10.14 21.20 16.88
N ILE A 107 10.03 22.24 17.72
CA ILE A 107 8.93 23.22 17.65
C ILE A 107 9.46 24.64 17.49
N ASN A 108 8.59 25.59 17.12
CA ASN A 108 8.86 27.04 17.10
C ASN A 108 10.13 27.45 16.33
N ASN A 109 10.53 26.66 15.33
CA ASN A 109 11.78 26.86 14.59
C ASN A 109 13.06 26.85 15.48
N ASN A 110 13.01 26.21 16.65
CA ASN A 110 14.13 26.13 17.59
C ASN A 110 15.37 25.44 16.99
N ARG A 111 15.20 24.57 15.99
CA ARG A 111 16.31 23.98 15.22
C ARG A 111 17.17 25.03 14.51
N SER A 112 16.59 26.14 14.08
CA SER A 112 17.32 27.21 13.38
C SER A 112 18.11 28.12 14.33
N VAL A 113 17.97 27.93 15.65
CA VAL A 113 18.74 28.68 16.64
C VAL A 113 20.22 28.30 16.51
N PRO A 114 21.13 29.27 16.29
CA PRO A 114 22.54 28.99 16.16
C PRO A 114 23.10 28.24 17.37
N LYS A 115 23.79 27.13 17.10
CA LYS A 115 24.50 26.39 18.14
C LYS A 115 25.60 27.27 18.73
N THR A 116 25.83 27.15 20.02
CA THR A 116 26.92 27.82 20.72
C THR A 116 28.06 26.86 20.97
N LYS A 117 29.29 27.36 20.93
CA LYS A 117 30.48 26.59 21.28
C LYS A 117 30.69 26.66 22.80
N LYS A 118 30.54 25.54 23.49
CA LYS A 118 30.87 25.40 24.92
C LYS A 118 31.73 24.16 25.10
N TYR A 119 32.79 24.26 25.92
CA TYR A 119 33.73 23.16 26.17
C TYR A 119 34.25 22.49 24.88
N ASN A 120 34.60 23.29 23.87
CA ASN A 120 35.04 22.83 22.54
C ASN A 120 34.02 21.97 21.75
N LYS A 121 32.75 21.94 22.14
CA LYS A 121 31.66 21.26 21.43
C LYS A 121 30.57 22.24 21.00
N TRP A 122 30.06 22.08 19.79
CA TRP A 122 28.86 22.78 19.32
C TRP A 122 27.63 22.16 19.97
N MET A 123 26.86 22.97 20.69
CA MET A 123 25.66 22.53 21.40
C MET A 123 24.49 23.49 21.22
N ASN A 124 23.28 22.97 21.38
CA ASN A 124 22.05 23.74 21.29
C ASN A 124 22.04 24.83 22.38
N ASP A 125 21.73 26.06 21.99
CA ASP A 125 21.58 27.17 22.91
C ASP A 125 20.15 27.22 23.47
N TYR A 126 19.86 26.30 24.39
CA TYR A 126 18.53 26.14 24.99
C TYR A 126 18.00 27.42 25.65
N GLN A 127 18.85 28.39 26.00
CA GLN A 127 18.41 29.67 26.56
C GLN A 127 17.65 30.53 25.56
N LYS A 128 17.84 30.28 24.26
CA LYS A 128 17.21 31.02 23.16
C LYS A 128 16.00 30.30 22.55
N TYR A 129 15.66 29.12 23.06
CA TYR A 129 14.51 28.38 22.55
C TYR A 129 13.20 29.04 23.00
N ASP A 130 12.20 29.03 22.12
CA ASP A 130 10.82 29.28 22.49
C ASP A 130 10.19 27.97 22.97
N PHE A 131 9.89 27.89 24.26
CA PHE A 131 9.34 26.71 24.92
C PHE A 131 7.81 26.67 24.93
N LYS A 132 7.12 27.65 24.36
CA LYS A 132 5.65 27.68 24.32
C LYS A 132 5.12 26.59 23.40
N VAL A 133 4.34 25.66 23.94
CA VAL A 133 3.63 24.66 23.14
C VAL A 133 2.25 25.21 22.82
N THR A 134 2.09 25.82 21.65
CA THR A 134 0.88 26.57 21.30
C THR A 134 -0.24 25.74 20.67
N SER A 135 -0.01 24.45 20.43
CA SER A 135 -0.99 23.55 19.83
C SER A 135 -0.69 22.08 20.17
N HIS A 136 -1.69 21.22 19.99
CA HIS A 136 -1.51 19.77 20.11
C HIS A 136 -0.52 19.22 19.06
N VAL A 137 -0.43 19.83 17.89
CA VAL A 137 0.58 19.52 16.85
C VAL A 137 1.99 19.83 17.35
N ASN A 138 2.20 20.96 18.03
CA ASN A 138 3.49 21.25 18.65
C ASN A 138 3.79 20.26 19.77
N LEU A 139 2.79 19.88 20.56
CA LEU A 139 2.96 18.88 21.60
C LEU A 139 3.41 17.54 21.03
N SER A 140 2.77 17.02 19.98
CA SER A 140 3.14 15.72 19.40
C SER A 140 4.58 15.70 18.90
N LYS A 141 5.09 16.81 18.35
CA LYS A 141 6.49 16.93 17.91
C LYS A 141 7.50 16.77 19.05
N LEU A 142 7.13 17.12 20.28
CA LEU A 142 8.02 16.95 21.44
C LEU A 142 8.33 15.49 21.76
N PHE A 143 7.47 14.55 21.36
CA PHE A 143 7.65 13.11 21.59
C PHE A 143 8.39 12.40 20.45
N LEU A 144 8.89 13.15 19.46
CA LEU A 144 9.48 12.60 18.25
C LEU A 144 10.96 12.99 18.13
N GLN A 145 11.69 12.19 17.35
CA GLN A 145 13.00 12.61 16.89
C GLN A 145 12.86 13.79 15.93
N PRO A 146 13.85 14.71 15.88
CA PRO A 146 13.74 15.92 15.07
C PRO A 146 13.40 15.64 13.60
N HIS A 147 14.00 14.64 12.96
CA HIS A 147 13.71 14.34 11.56
C HIS A 147 12.24 13.91 11.34
N MET A 148 11.61 13.22 12.29
CA MET A 148 10.20 12.80 12.18
C MET A 148 9.20 13.96 12.44
N ALA A 149 9.64 15.08 12.99
CA ALA A 149 8.79 16.15 13.51
C ALA A 149 8.55 17.31 12.52
N LEU A 150 8.60 17.03 11.20
CA LEU A 150 8.58 18.05 10.14
C LEU A 150 7.19 18.35 9.56
N TYR A 151 6.15 17.66 10.01
CA TYR A 151 4.76 17.84 9.55
C TYR A 151 4.12 19.17 10.03
N SER A 152 3.14 19.68 9.30
CA SER A 152 2.42 20.92 9.66
C SER A 152 1.16 20.68 10.48
N ALA A 153 0.52 19.53 10.30
CA ALA A 153 -0.66 19.09 11.06
C ALA A 153 -0.70 17.55 11.12
N ILE A 154 -1.62 16.98 11.90
CA ILE A 154 -1.84 15.51 11.96
C ILE A 154 -2.73 15.11 10.76
N ASP A 155 -2.21 15.34 9.57
CA ASP A 155 -2.87 15.16 8.27
C ASP A 155 -1.92 14.41 7.31
N GLU A 156 -2.11 14.56 6.00
CA GLU A 156 -1.28 13.96 4.97
C GLU A 156 0.22 14.29 5.11
N SER A 157 0.57 15.46 5.69
CA SER A 157 1.96 15.84 5.97
C SER A 157 2.59 15.03 7.11
N CYS A 158 1.77 14.42 7.97
CA CYS A 158 2.19 13.55 9.06
C CYS A 158 2.35 12.11 8.55
N ASP A 159 3.59 11.73 8.32
CA ASP A 159 3.94 10.41 7.81
C ASP A 159 3.79 9.28 8.85
N SER A 160 3.90 8.04 8.39
CA SER A 160 3.81 6.84 9.23
C SER A 160 4.88 6.77 10.32
N SER A 161 6.06 7.35 10.12
CA SER A 161 7.12 7.41 11.12
C SER A 161 6.71 8.25 12.32
N ALA A 162 6.17 9.44 12.03
CA ALA A 162 5.67 10.37 13.02
C ALA A 162 4.48 9.76 13.77
N LEU A 163 3.50 9.21 13.05
CA LEU A 163 2.30 8.61 13.64
C LEU A 163 2.65 7.46 14.59
N LEU A 164 3.47 6.50 14.14
CA LEU A 164 3.89 5.38 14.98
C LEU A 164 4.73 5.88 16.16
N GLY A 165 5.63 6.84 15.93
CA GLY A 165 6.42 7.47 16.99
C GLY A 165 5.58 8.15 18.07
N MET A 166 4.48 8.81 17.70
CA MET A 166 3.56 9.41 18.67
C MET A 166 2.91 8.33 19.52
N VAL A 167 2.38 7.28 18.89
CA VAL A 167 1.73 6.16 19.59
C VAL A 167 2.68 5.53 20.60
N ILE A 168 3.92 5.25 20.19
CA ILE A 168 4.95 4.63 21.03
C ILE A 168 5.34 5.52 22.23
N ASN A 169 5.56 6.82 21.99
CA ASN A 169 6.21 7.68 22.98
C ASN A 169 5.25 8.43 23.91
N ILE A 170 3.97 8.52 23.56
CA ILE A 170 2.94 9.22 24.36
C ILE A 170 2.25 8.21 25.28
N SER A 171 2.36 8.40 26.60
CA SER A 171 1.80 7.48 27.60
C SER A 171 0.26 7.42 27.64
N SER A 172 -0.44 8.32 26.94
CA SER A 172 -1.90 8.32 26.85
C SER A 172 -2.45 7.20 25.95
N PHE A 173 -1.60 6.56 25.15
CA PHE A 173 -2.02 5.41 24.33
C PHE A 173 -2.01 4.11 25.14
N PRO A 174 -2.96 3.17 24.90
CA PRO A 174 -2.99 1.88 25.58
C PRO A 174 -1.71 1.05 25.33
N PRO A 175 -1.15 0.35 26.33
CA PRO A 175 0.09 -0.42 26.19
C PRO A 175 0.09 -1.45 25.04
N ALA A 176 -1.06 -2.09 24.79
CA ALA A 176 -1.20 -3.03 23.67
C ALA A 176 -1.00 -2.34 22.31
N VAL A 177 -1.61 -1.16 22.13
CA VAL A 177 -1.46 -0.34 20.92
C VAL A 177 -0.03 0.16 20.75
N GLN A 178 0.64 0.54 21.85
CA GLN A 178 2.05 0.94 21.82
C GLN A 178 2.96 -0.21 21.38
N THR A 179 2.70 -1.43 21.88
CA THR A 179 3.45 -2.63 21.54
C THR A 179 3.31 -2.97 20.06
N ASP A 180 2.08 -2.92 19.53
CA ASP A 180 1.85 -3.18 18.10
C ASP A 180 2.46 -2.09 17.22
N ALA A 181 2.38 -0.82 17.63
CA ALA A 181 2.98 0.29 16.90
C ALA A 181 4.52 0.20 16.87
N GLU A 182 5.16 -0.20 17.98
CA GLU A 182 6.61 -0.46 18.03
C GLU A 182 6.98 -1.55 17.01
N LYS A 183 6.25 -2.67 17.02
CA LYS A 183 6.48 -3.78 16.09
C LYS A 183 6.32 -3.36 14.63
N ILE A 184 5.25 -2.63 14.30
CA ILE A 184 5.04 -2.13 12.93
C ILE A 184 6.14 -1.15 12.54
N LYS A 185 6.60 -0.30 13.47
CA LYS A 185 7.68 0.65 13.19
C LYS A 185 9.00 -0.06 12.91
N SER A 186 9.40 -0.99 13.79
CA SER A 186 10.68 -1.69 13.70
C SER A 186 10.71 -2.67 12.53
N ASP A 187 9.72 -3.55 12.42
CA ASP A 187 9.81 -4.74 11.57
C ASP A 187 9.22 -4.52 10.16
N ILE A 188 8.46 -3.43 9.99
CA ILE A 188 7.72 -3.16 8.74
C ILE A 188 8.10 -1.81 8.16
N ARG A 189 7.80 -0.69 8.84
CA ARG A 189 7.97 0.65 8.29
C ARG A 189 9.44 0.96 8.00
N ASN A 190 10.33 0.69 8.95
CA ASN A 190 11.76 1.00 8.78
C ASN A 190 12.37 0.15 7.67
N ASP A 191 12.16 -1.17 7.71
CA ASP A 191 12.65 -2.07 6.68
C ASP A 191 12.08 -1.76 5.30
N TRP A 192 10.84 -1.24 5.24
CA TRP A 192 10.23 -0.78 4.00
C TRP A 192 10.95 0.46 3.47
N ALA A 193 11.22 1.45 4.34
CA ALA A 193 11.88 2.69 3.96
C ALA A 193 13.36 2.49 3.54
N HIS A 194 14.04 1.45 4.03
CA HIS A 194 15.43 1.14 3.66
C HIS A 194 15.58 0.36 2.34
N CYS A 195 14.47 -0.14 1.75
CA CYS A 195 14.46 -0.88 0.48
C CYS A 195 15.37 -2.12 0.44
N VAL A 196 15.53 -2.83 1.57
CA VAL A 196 16.28 -4.10 1.60
C VAL A 196 15.37 -5.23 1.15
N PHE A 197 15.25 -5.43 -0.18
CA PHE A 197 14.26 -6.33 -0.76
C PHE A 197 14.35 -7.78 -0.25
N LYS A 198 15.56 -8.29 -0.03
CA LYS A 198 15.80 -9.67 0.45
C LYS A 198 15.12 -10.02 1.77
N ASP A 199 14.78 -9.02 2.57
CA ASP A 199 14.08 -9.23 3.84
C ASP A 199 12.59 -9.53 3.62
N TRP A 200 12.04 -9.14 2.47
CA TRP A 200 10.63 -9.27 2.10
C TRP A 200 10.30 -10.66 1.55
N ASN A 201 10.57 -11.69 2.36
CA ASN A 201 10.15 -13.06 2.08
C ASN A 201 8.66 -13.29 2.42
N ALA A 202 8.15 -14.49 2.10
CA ALA A 202 6.75 -14.84 2.33
C ALA A 202 6.33 -14.78 3.81
N ALA A 203 7.21 -15.17 4.74
CA ALA A 203 6.92 -15.13 6.18
C ALA A 203 6.77 -13.69 6.66
N LYS A 204 7.73 -12.80 6.32
CA LYS A 204 7.65 -11.38 6.67
C LYS A 204 6.42 -10.71 6.08
N TYR A 205 6.05 -11.06 4.85
CA TYR A 205 4.85 -10.55 4.21
C TYR A 205 3.58 -10.89 5.02
N ILE A 206 3.41 -12.16 5.40
CA ILE A 206 2.28 -12.62 6.22
C ILE A 206 2.30 -11.95 7.60
N ASP A 207 3.46 -11.91 8.25
CA ASP A 207 3.64 -11.31 9.58
C ASP A 207 3.34 -9.80 9.56
N SER A 208 3.62 -9.12 8.45
CA SER A 208 3.28 -7.71 8.27
C SER A 208 1.77 -7.49 8.32
N PHE A 209 1.00 -8.28 7.56
CA PHE A 209 -0.47 -8.18 7.57
C PHE A 209 -1.07 -8.58 8.93
N ASN A 210 -0.53 -9.61 9.56
CA ASN A 210 -0.96 -10.01 10.90
C ASN A 210 -0.73 -8.90 11.93
N SER A 211 0.44 -8.24 11.88
CA SER A 211 0.79 -7.17 12.80
C SER A 211 -0.06 -5.92 12.56
N MET A 212 -0.28 -5.54 11.30
CA MET A 212 -1.19 -4.45 10.93
C MET A 212 -2.63 -4.75 11.37
N GLY A 213 -3.12 -5.97 11.14
CA GLY A 213 -4.46 -6.39 11.57
C GLY A 213 -4.61 -6.44 13.09
N GLN A 214 -3.56 -6.82 13.82
CA GLN A 214 -3.56 -6.82 15.28
C GLN A 214 -3.63 -5.40 15.85
N LEU A 215 -2.88 -4.46 15.27
CA LEU A 215 -2.99 -3.04 15.62
C LEU A 215 -4.44 -2.57 15.46
N VAL A 216 -5.06 -2.83 14.30
CA VAL A 216 -6.45 -2.43 13.99
C VAL A 216 -7.43 -2.92 15.07
N LYS A 217 -7.33 -4.19 15.49
CA LYS A 217 -8.16 -4.76 16.56
C LYS A 217 -7.95 -4.08 17.91
N ASN A 218 -6.72 -3.66 18.21
CA ASN A 218 -6.37 -3.04 19.48
C ASN A 218 -6.71 -1.54 19.54
N LEU A 219 -7.04 -0.89 18.41
CA LEU A 219 -7.44 0.53 18.40
C LEU A 219 -8.82 0.78 19.06
N GLY A 220 -9.60 -0.28 19.35
CA GLY A 220 -10.88 -0.14 20.06
C GLY A 220 -11.96 0.59 19.25
N MET A 221 -11.99 0.36 17.94
CA MET A 221 -12.92 1.00 17.02
C MET A 221 -14.31 0.34 17.06
N SER A 222 -15.29 0.94 16.39
CA SER A 222 -16.59 0.27 16.20
C SER A 222 -16.41 -1.02 15.38
N SER A 223 -17.22 -2.05 15.67
CA SER A 223 -17.17 -3.32 14.93
C SER A 223 -17.29 -3.13 13.42
N ILE A 224 -18.13 -2.20 12.95
CA ILE A 224 -18.33 -1.97 11.51
C ILE A 224 -17.05 -1.45 10.87
N GLU A 225 -16.44 -0.44 11.46
CA GLU A 225 -15.23 0.18 10.92
C GLU A 225 -14.02 -0.77 11.03
N GLU A 226 -13.90 -1.51 12.13
CA GLU A 226 -12.86 -2.55 12.27
C GLU A 226 -12.97 -3.61 11.16
N HIS A 227 -14.17 -4.15 10.93
CA HIS A 227 -14.38 -5.15 9.87
C HIS A 227 -14.08 -4.58 8.48
N ARG A 228 -14.42 -3.32 8.24
CA ARG A 228 -14.11 -2.64 6.96
C ARG A 228 -12.60 -2.58 6.73
N ILE A 229 -11.84 -2.07 7.71
CA ILE A 229 -10.38 -1.94 7.59
C ILE A 229 -9.69 -3.31 7.48
N LEU A 230 -10.12 -4.29 8.27
CA LEU A 230 -9.58 -5.65 8.18
C LEU A 230 -9.90 -6.30 6.82
N GLY A 231 -11.09 -6.03 6.26
CA GLY A 231 -11.47 -6.44 4.91
C GLY A 231 -10.59 -5.83 3.83
N GLU A 232 -10.25 -4.55 3.94
CA GLU A 232 -9.32 -3.87 3.03
C GLU A 232 -7.92 -4.47 3.11
N LEU A 233 -7.38 -4.68 4.32
CA LEU A 233 -6.09 -5.36 4.50
C LEU A 233 -6.08 -6.76 3.89
N ASN A 234 -7.14 -7.54 4.10
CA ASN A 234 -7.26 -8.88 3.53
C ASN A 234 -7.36 -8.86 1.99
N THR A 235 -8.04 -7.85 1.44
CA THR A 235 -8.15 -7.65 -0.01
C THR A 235 -6.77 -7.38 -0.62
N TRP A 236 -5.98 -6.50 -0.01
CA TRP A 236 -4.61 -6.23 -0.44
C TRP A 236 -3.67 -7.43 -0.28
N ALA A 237 -3.81 -8.20 0.81
CA ALA A 237 -3.05 -9.44 1.00
C ALA A 237 -3.36 -10.44 -0.12
N THR A 238 -4.64 -10.59 -0.47
CA THR A 238 -5.10 -11.52 -1.52
C THR A 238 -4.66 -11.05 -2.91
N ASN A 239 -4.84 -9.76 -3.22
CA ASN A 239 -4.40 -9.16 -4.48
C ASN A 239 -2.88 -9.27 -4.66
N GLY A 240 -2.11 -9.05 -3.58
CA GLY A 240 -0.67 -9.26 -3.58
C GLY A 240 -0.27 -10.72 -3.86
N GLN A 241 -0.97 -11.70 -3.27
CA GLN A 241 -0.73 -13.12 -3.57
C GLN A 241 -1.07 -13.48 -5.02
N ASN A 242 -2.13 -12.91 -5.58
CA ASN A 242 -2.49 -13.10 -6.99
C ASN A 242 -1.42 -12.50 -7.92
N LEU A 243 -0.86 -11.33 -7.57
CA LEU A 243 0.28 -10.72 -8.28
C LEU A 243 1.55 -11.58 -8.18
N LEU A 244 1.81 -12.18 -7.03
CA LEU A 244 2.97 -13.04 -6.79
C LEU A 244 2.88 -14.35 -7.57
N SER A 245 1.72 -15.01 -7.55
CA SER A 245 1.50 -16.32 -8.18
C SER A 245 1.46 -16.30 -9.71
N GLY A 246 1.53 -15.13 -10.34
CA GLY A 246 1.46 -14.99 -11.80
C GLY A 246 0.10 -15.42 -12.38
N LEU A 247 -0.92 -15.56 -11.53
CA LEU A 247 -2.30 -15.72 -11.96
C LEU A 247 -2.68 -14.50 -12.82
N ARG A 248 -3.56 -14.72 -13.81
CA ARG A 248 -4.07 -13.62 -14.63
C ARG A 248 -4.86 -12.67 -13.73
N LEU A 249 -4.23 -11.56 -13.37
CA LEU A 249 -4.91 -10.41 -12.79
C LEU A 249 -5.80 -9.79 -13.87
N GLY A 250 -6.96 -9.29 -13.46
CA GLY A 250 -7.73 -8.40 -14.32
C GLY A 250 -6.98 -7.08 -14.53
N ILE A 251 -7.22 -6.44 -15.67
CA ILE A 251 -6.61 -5.15 -16.03
C ILE A 251 -6.96 -4.05 -15.00
N ASP A 252 -8.13 -4.17 -14.36
CA ASP A 252 -8.60 -3.34 -13.27
C ASP A 252 -7.70 -3.41 -12.02
N ILE A 253 -7.32 -4.61 -11.59
CA ILE A 253 -6.44 -4.79 -10.42
C ILE A 253 -5.03 -4.27 -10.71
N VAL A 254 -4.53 -4.49 -11.93
CA VAL A 254 -3.21 -3.95 -12.33
C VAL A 254 -3.22 -2.43 -12.36
N GLU A 255 -4.30 -1.82 -12.84
CA GLU A 255 -4.45 -0.36 -12.81
C GLU A 255 -4.55 0.17 -11.38
N GLU A 256 -5.26 -0.51 -10.49
CA GLU A 256 -5.35 -0.13 -9.08
C GLU A 256 -3.96 -0.17 -8.40
N ILE A 257 -3.20 -1.27 -8.57
CA ILE A 257 -1.85 -1.39 -8.03
C ILE A 257 -0.94 -0.30 -8.58
N ARG A 258 -1.01 -0.02 -9.88
CA ARG A 258 -0.25 1.06 -10.50
C ARG A 258 -0.60 2.41 -9.89
N GLN A 259 -1.89 2.75 -9.81
CA GLN A 259 -2.33 4.03 -9.27
C GLN A 259 -1.87 4.20 -7.81
N GLN A 260 -1.95 3.15 -7.00
CA GLN A 260 -1.45 3.17 -5.62
C GLN A 260 0.09 3.25 -5.56
N THR A 261 0.80 2.62 -6.50
CA THR A 261 2.26 2.76 -6.62
C THR A 261 2.65 4.18 -6.94
N HIS A 262 1.94 4.83 -7.86
CA HIS A 262 2.15 6.23 -8.22
C HIS A 262 1.91 7.16 -7.01
N VAL A 263 0.78 6.99 -6.31
CA VAL A 263 0.47 7.76 -5.09
C VAL A 263 1.53 7.54 -4.01
N LEU A 264 1.97 6.29 -3.80
CA LEU A 264 3.02 5.96 -2.84
C LEU A 264 4.36 6.59 -3.23
N SER A 265 4.65 6.68 -4.54
CA SER A 265 5.83 7.35 -5.08
C SER A 265 5.81 8.85 -4.80
N GLU A 266 4.69 9.53 -5.03
CA GLU A 266 4.53 10.95 -4.69
C GLU A 266 4.66 11.17 -3.17
N TYR A 267 4.09 10.28 -2.37
CA TYR A 267 4.21 10.33 -0.93
C TYR A 267 5.66 10.14 -0.45
N ALA A 268 6.46 9.30 -1.11
CA ALA A 268 7.85 9.08 -0.74
C ALA A 268 8.72 10.35 -0.82
N LEU A 269 8.38 11.31 -1.68
CA LEU A 269 9.02 12.64 -1.72
C LEU A 269 8.83 13.43 -0.42
N THR A 270 7.71 13.18 0.26
CA THR A 270 7.32 13.89 1.49
C THR A 270 7.80 13.21 2.76
N LEU A 271 8.32 11.99 2.65
CA LEU A 271 8.75 11.20 3.81
C LEU A 271 9.98 11.81 4.48
N ASN A 272 9.92 11.86 5.80
CA ASN A 272 11.07 12.25 6.59
C ASN A 272 11.90 11.02 6.94
N THR A 273 12.89 10.73 6.10
CA THR A 273 13.90 9.68 6.32
C THR A 273 15.05 10.20 7.17
N GLU A 274 15.86 9.30 7.72
CA GLU A 274 17.05 9.67 8.47
C GLU A 274 18.09 10.32 7.55
N THR A 275 18.19 9.83 6.32
CA THR A 275 19.10 10.35 5.31
C THR A 275 18.41 10.71 4.00
N GLU A 276 18.92 11.74 3.33
CA GLU A 276 18.50 12.14 1.99
C GLU A 276 18.63 10.99 0.97
N SER A 277 19.72 10.21 1.09
CA SER A 277 19.99 9.06 0.23
C SER A 277 18.93 7.97 0.32
N GLU A 278 18.40 7.69 1.52
CA GLU A 278 17.32 6.70 1.69
C GLU A 278 16.06 7.16 0.97
N ARG A 279 15.70 8.43 1.09
CA ARG A 279 14.52 8.98 0.41
C ARG A 279 14.67 8.89 -1.11
N ILE A 280 15.83 9.28 -1.64
CA ILE A 280 16.13 9.19 -3.07
C ILE A 280 16.09 7.75 -3.55
N ASN A 281 16.62 6.80 -2.78
CA ASN A 281 16.59 5.38 -3.13
C ASN A 281 15.16 4.83 -3.17
N LEU A 282 14.36 5.10 -2.12
CA LEU A 282 12.95 4.74 -2.05
C LEU A 282 12.16 5.29 -3.25
N GLN A 283 12.33 6.58 -3.53
CA GLN A 283 11.71 7.23 -4.68
C GLN A 283 12.08 6.56 -6.01
N THR A 284 13.37 6.27 -6.18
CA THR A 284 13.89 5.68 -7.41
C THR A 284 13.29 4.29 -7.64
N GLU A 285 13.18 3.48 -6.60
CA GLU A 285 12.61 2.13 -6.71
C GLU A 285 11.10 2.15 -6.96
N LEU A 286 10.34 3.05 -6.33
CA LEU A 286 8.91 3.23 -6.60
C LEU A 286 8.64 3.69 -8.04
N ASN A 287 9.43 4.65 -8.54
CA ASN A 287 9.30 5.13 -9.93
C ASN A 287 9.60 4.03 -10.96
N LYS A 288 10.58 3.15 -10.68
CA LYS A 288 10.85 1.98 -11.52
C LYS A 288 9.64 1.05 -11.56
N LEU A 289 9.05 0.73 -10.41
CA LEU A 289 7.86 -0.12 -10.34
C LEU A 289 6.66 0.50 -11.06
N ASP A 290 6.40 1.80 -10.89
CA ASP A 290 5.32 2.49 -11.61
C ASP A 290 5.48 2.36 -13.13
N THR A 291 6.73 2.54 -13.61
CA THR A 291 7.07 2.34 -15.02
C THR A 291 6.84 0.90 -15.49
N ASP A 292 7.20 -0.09 -14.66
CA ASP A 292 7.03 -1.51 -14.99
C ASP A 292 5.54 -1.89 -15.02
N PHE A 293 4.72 -1.37 -14.10
CA PHE A 293 3.27 -1.56 -14.11
C PHE A 293 2.60 -0.88 -15.30
N GLN A 294 3.06 0.32 -15.70
CA GLN A 294 2.57 0.99 -16.91
C GLN A 294 2.80 0.12 -18.16
N LYS A 295 4.01 -0.44 -18.32
CA LYS A 295 4.31 -1.37 -19.43
C LYS A 295 3.47 -2.63 -19.37
N LEU A 296 3.25 -3.18 -18.17
CA LEU A 296 2.41 -4.38 -17.98
C LEU A 296 0.97 -4.11 -18.43
N LYS A 297 0.41 -2.96 -18.05
CA LYS A 297 -0.93 -2.54 -18.45
C LYS A 297 -1.09 -2.44 -19.97
N GLU A 298 -0.15 -1.77 -20.64
CA GLU A 298 -0.17 -1.62 -22.12
C GLU A 298 -0.20 -3.00 -22.80
N ARG A 299 0.67 -3.91 -22.35
CA ARG A 299 0.74 -5.28 -22.88
C ARG A 299 -0.54 -6.08 -22.63
N MET A 300 -1.21 -5.88 -21.50
CA MET A 300 -2.50 -6.52 -21.20
C MET A 300 -3.61 -5.98 -22.11
N SER A 301 -3.66 -4.66 -22.32
CA SER A 301 -4.61 -4.02 -23.24
C SER A 301 -4.45 -4.51 -24.68
N ASP A 302 -3.21 -4.66 -25.14
CA ASP A 302 -2.91 -5.21 -26.46
C ASP A 302 -3.38 -6.67 -26.58
N ALA A 303 -3.09 -7.49 -25.57
CA ALA A 303 -3.51 -8.89 -25.54
C ALA A 303 -5.04 -9.06 -25.52
N GLU A 304 -5.76 -8.21 -24.77
CA GLU A 304 -7.23 -8.19 -24.77
C GLU A 304 -7.80 -7.81 -26.14
N SER A 305 -7.19 -6.82 -26.80
CA SER A 305 -7.60 -6.37 -28.13
C SER A 305 -7.42 -7.49 -29.17
N VAL A 306 -6.26 -8.16 -29.15
CA VAL A 306 -5.99 -9.32 -30.00
C VAL A 306 -6.98 -10.46 -29.72
N CYS A 307 -7.26 -10.76 -28.45
CA CYS A 307 -8.24 -11.79 -28.08
C CYS A 307 -9.66 -11.48 -28.60
N LYS A 308 -10.10 -10.22 -28.55
CA LYS A 308 -11.39 -9.78 -29.12
C LYS A 308 -11.45 -10.00 -30.63
N ILE A 309 -10.37 -9.68 -31.36
CA ILE A 309 -10.28 -9.92 -32.81
C ILE A 309 -10.46 -11.42 -33.11
N TYR A 310 -9.71 -12.29 -32.42
CA TYR A 310 -9.83 -13.74 -32.61
C TYR A 310 -11.21 -14.29 -32.26
N GLN A 311 -11.86 -13.77 -31.22
CA GLN A 311 -13.24 -14.17 -30.89
C GLN A 311 -14.21 -13.79 -32.00
N ASN A 312 -14.08 -12.59 -32.56
CA ASN A 312 -14.90 -12.12 -33.68
C ASN A 312 -14.66 -12.95 -34.95
N GLU A 313 -13.41 -13.27 -35.29
CA GLU A 313 -13.07 -14.13 -36.43
C GLU A 313 -13.62 -15.55 -36.25
N LYS A 314 -13.53 -16.12 -35.03
CA LYS A 314 -14.09 -17.45 -34.74
C LYS A 314 -15.61 -17.48 -34.87
N VAL A 315 -16.29 -16.42 -34.46
CA VAL A 315 -17.74 -16.25 -34.66
C VAL A 315 -18.05 -16.15 -36.16
N PHE A 316 -17.28 -15.36 -36.90
CA PHE A 316 -17.44 -15.22 -38.35
C PHE A 316 -17.26 -16.55 -39.08
N ILE A 317 -16.19 -17.31 -38.80
CA ILE A 317 -15.94 -18.64 -39.38
C ILE A 317 -17.10 -19.59 -39.06
N ASN A 318 -17.58 -19.59 -37.82
CA ASN A 318 -18.71 -20.43 -37.43
C ASN A 318 -19.99 -20.08 -38.21
N ILE A 319 -20.32 -18.80 -38.36
CA ILE A 319 -21.49 -18.33 -39.13
C ILE A 319 -21.35 -18.74 -40.60
N THR A 320 -20.18 -18.50 -41.21
CA THR A 320 -19.91 -18.86 -42.61
C THR A 320 -19.99 -20.37 -42.83
N SER A 321 -19.50 -21.18 -41.89
CA SER A 321 -19.63 -22.64 -41.97
C SER A 321 -21.07 -23.13 -41.89
N ILE A 322 -21.92 -22.47 -41.07
CA ILE A 322 -23.35 -22.77 -40.96
C ILE A 322 -24.06 -22.36 -42.25
N ALA A 323 -23.72 -21.21 -42.83
CA ALA A 323 -24.28 -20.74 -44.09
C ALA A 323 -23.94 -21.70 -45.24
N LEU A 324 -22.69 -22.14 -45.36
CA LEU A 324 -22.25 -23.11 -46.38
C LEU A 324 -22.93 -24.48 -46.23
N ARG A 325 -23.21 -24.92 -45.00
CA ARG A 325 -23.98 -26.16 -44.77
C ARG A 325 -25.46 -26.03 -45.13
N LYS A 326 -26.02 -24.82 -45.07
CA LYS A 326 -27.42 -24.56 -45.47
C LYS A 326 -27.59 -24.37 -46.98
N THR A 327 -26.55 -23.91 -47.69
CA THR A 327 -26.58 -23.75 -49.16
C THR A 327 -26.22 -25.02 -49.91
N SER A 328 -25.63 -26.03 -49.24
CA SER A 328 -25.48 -27.38 -49.78
C SER A 328 -26.81 -28.16 -49.74
N VAL A 329 -27.80 -27.68 -50.49
CA VAL A 329 -28.95 -28.49 -50.92
C VAL A 329 -28.53 -29.26 -52.16
N LYS A 330 -28.80 -30.58 -52.12
CA LYS A 330 -28.32 -31.63 -53.03
C LYS A 330 -28.36 -31.27 -54.53
N PRO A 331 -27.38 -31.71 -55.34
CA PRO A 331 -27.57 -31.79 -56.78
C PRO A 331 -28.65 -32.83 -57.07
N TYR A 332 -29.76 -32.42 -57.67
CA TYR A 332 -30.71 -33.34 -58.29
C TYR A 332 -30.00 -33.98 -59.49
N ILE A 333 -29.53 -35.22 -59.30
CA ILE A 333 -29.21 -36.11 -60.42
C ILE A 333 -30.55 -36.54 -61.01
N LEU A 334 -30.97 -35.89 -62.10
CA LEU A 334 -32.03 -36.38 -62.96
C LEU A 334 -31.47 -37.57 -63.75
N PHE A 335 -31.78 -38.78 -63.30
CA PHE A 335 -31.63 -39.98 -64.11
C PHE A 335 -32.64 -39.94 -65.26
N PHE A 336 -32.14 -40.02 -66.48
CA PHE A 336 -32.93 -40.35 -67.68
C PHE A 336 -33.41 -41.80 -67.57
N THR A 337 -34.71 -42.01 -67.80
CA THR A 337 -35.26 -43.31 -68.21
C THR A 337 -36.27 -43.09 -69.34
N ALA A 338 -35.87 -43.40 -70.57
CA ALA A 338 -36.45 -44.46 -71.41
C ALA A 338 -35.70 -44.49 -72.75
#